data_AF-A0A2B4RBA8-F1
#
_entry.id   AF-A0A2B4RBA8-F1
#
_cell.length_a   1.000
_cell.length_b   1.000
_cell.length_c   1.000
_cell.angle_alpha   90.00
_cell.angle_beta   90.00
_cell.angle_gamma   90.00
#
_symmetry.space_group_name_H-M   'P 1'
#
loop_
_entity.id
_entity.type
_entity.pdbx_description
1 polymer ?
#
loop_
_entity_poly.entity_id
_entity_poly.type
_entity_poly.pdbx_seq_one_letter_code
_entity_poly.pdbx_strand_id
1 'polypeptide(L)'
;MLEGRLQHQAGGKLRWSEQMNRILLECKKMALELVKSDNPPRLESGRKVGYMQAMRAQWIEKGCGNLALTKQNLRDQAARLEKFLGRVVDTKECGLLRASSLVSYIEGQKSVLRKLKASFGGRKRQEEPEELNSKFTEECPGCVYTTITKIAAEEPGNARSKYKKECEDQDRVNKGVFSDITEAEEFWRTSWEENGSGD
;
A
#
# COMPACT_ATOMS: atom_id res chain seq x y z
N MET A 1 -20.37 -36.17 -10.95
CA MET A 1 -19.83 -35.46 -12.13
C MET A 1 -19.82 -33.97 -11.83
N LEU A 2 -18.66 -33.31 -11.86
CA LEU A 2 -18.55 -31.86 -11.62
C LEU A 2 -18.38 -31.15 -12.96
N GLU A 3 -19.50 -30.87 -13.63
CA GLU A 3 -19.56 -29.89 -14.70
C GLU A 3 -19.65 -28.49 -14.08
N GLY A 4 -18.54 -27.75 -14.19
CA GLY A 4 -18.42 -26.35 -13.80
C GLY A 4 -17.25 -25.76 -14.58
N ARG A 5 -17.39 -25.77 -15.91
CA ARG A 5 -16.36 -25.39 -16.89
C ARG A 5 -16.07 -23.88 -16.80
N LEU A 6 -14.77 -23.55 -16.80
CA LEU A 6 -14.16 -22.28 -17.28
C LEU A 6 -14.05 -21.04 -16.36
N GLN A 7 -14.32 -21.09 -15.05
CA GLN A 7 -14.22 -19.87 -14.19
C GLN A 7 -12.87 -19.61 -13.48
N HIS A 8 -11.80 -20.36 -13.78
CA HIS A 8 -10.57 -20.33 -12.95
C HIS A 8 -9.38 -19.56 -13.55
N GLN A 9 -9.51 -18.96 -14.73
CA GLN A 9 -8.47 -18.11 -15.33
C GLN A 9 -8.99 -16.68 -15.46
N ALA A 10 -8.55 -15.80 -14.56
CA ALA A 10 -8.67 -14.35 -14.76
C ALA A 10 -7.25 -13.84 -15.09
N GLY A 11 -7.05 -13.35 -16.31
CA GLY A 11 -5.78 -12.76 -16.74
C GLY A 11 -4.59 -13.73 -16.83
N GLY A 12 -4.82 -15.00 -17.20
CA GLY A 12 -3.75 -16.01 -17.34
C GLY A 12 -3.21 -16.59 -16.03
N LYS A 13 -3.66 -16.09 -14.87
CA LYS A 13 -3.30 -16.60 -13.55
C LYS A 13 -4.39 -17.53 -13.02
N LEU A 14 -3.99 -18.72 -12.56
CA LEU A 14 -4.90 -19.65 -11.92
C LEU A 14 -5.45 -19.06 -10.61
N ARG A 15 -6.78 -18.93 -10.54
CA ARG A 15 -7.48 -18.54 -9.31
C ARG A 15 -7.79 -19.79 -8.49
N TRP A 16 -7.14 -19.92 -7.34
CA TRP A 16 -7.39 -20.99 -6.39
C TRP A 16 -8.73 -20.79 -5.67
N SER A 17 -9.68 -21.71 -5.89
CA SER A 17 -10.94 -21.72 -5.13
C SER A 17 -10.74 -22.36 -3.76
N GLU A 18 -11.66 -22.08 -2.82
CA GLU A 18 -11.65 -22.73 -1.51
C GLU A 18 -11.78 -24.26 -1.64
N GLN A 19 -12.62 -24.73 -2.56
CA GLN A 19 -12.77 -26.16 -2.84
C GLN A 19 -11.46 -26.79 -3.34
N MET A 20 -10.76 -26.12 -4.26
CA MET A 20 -9.45 -26.56 -4.73
C MET A 20 -8.43 -26.62 -3.59
N ASN A 21 -8.43 -25.61 -2.71
CA ASN A 21 -7.54 -25.58 -1.56
C ASN A 21 -7.82 -26.74 -0.58
N ARG A 22 -9.10 -27.07 -0.33
CA ARG A 22 -9.49 -28.23 0.49
C ARG A 22 -9.01 -29.55 -0.11
N ILE A 23 -9.30 -29.77 -1.40
CA ILE A 23 -8.87 -30.96 -2.14
C ILE A 23 -7.34 -31.07 -2.12
N LEU A 24 -6.61 -29.96 -2.27
CA LEU A 24 -5.14 -29.95 -2.27
C LEU A 24 -4.57 -30.43 -0.93
N LEU A 25 -5.14 -29.95 0.18
CA LEU A 25 -4.71 -30.33 1.52
C LEU A 25 -5.00 -31.81 1.81
N GLU A 26 -6.17 -32.32 1.39
CA GLU A 26 -6.48 -33.75 1.47
C GLU A 26 -5.50 -34.59 0.66
N CYS A 27 -5.23 -34.19 -0.59
CA CYS A 27 -4.27 -34.88 -1.46
C CYS A 27 -2.87 -34.93 -0.83
N LYS A 28 -2.46 -33.84 -0.16
CA LYS A 28 -1.18 -33.79 0.56
C LYS A 28 -1.16 -34.73 1.76
N LYS A 29 -2.22 -34.74 2.56
CA LYS A 29 -2.36 -35.62 3.74
C LYS A 29 -2.28 -37.09 3.32
N MET A 30 -3.11 -37.50 2.37
CA MET A 30 -3.15 -38.87 1.85
C MET A 30 -1.81 -39.27 1.24
N ALA A 31 -1.16 -38.39 0.48
CA ALA A 31 0.14 -38.67 -0.11
C ALA A 31 1.25 -38.88 0.94
N LEU A 32 1.22 -38.11 2.03
CA LEU A 32 2.17 -38.30 3.13
C LEU A 32 1.91 -39.60 3.89
N GLU A 33 0.65 -39.96 4.13
CA GLU A 33 0.27 -41.24 4.74
C GLU A 33 0.69 -42.42 3.86
N LEU A 34 0.46 -42.34 2.55
CA LEU A 34 0.89 -43.36 1.58
C LEU A 34 2.42 -43.53 1.52
N VAL A 35 3.18 -42.46 1.69
CA VAL A 35 4.65 -42.56 1.71
C VAL A 35 5.17 -43.10 3.05
N LYS A 36 4.43 -42.87 4.14
CA LYS A 36 4.77 -43.36 5.48
C LYS A 36 4.35 -44.81 5.73
N SER A 37 3.46 -45.37 4.91
CA SER A 37 2.99 -46.75 5.07
C SER A 37 4.10 -47.77 4.79
N ASP A 38 3.92 -48.99 5.31
CA ASP A 38 4.87 -50.10 5.12
C ASP A 38 5.02 -50.50 3.64
N ASN A 39 3.98 -50.22 2.83
CA ASN A 39 3.95 -50.46 1.39
C ASN A 39 3.77 -49.15 0.60
N PRO A 40 4.85 -48.35 0.46
CA PRO A 40 4.77 -47.09 -0.26
C PRO A 40 4.61 -47.33 -1.77
N PRO A 41 3.90 -46.44 -2.49
CA PRO A 41 3.76 -46.55 -3.93
C PRO A 41 5.14 -46.58 -4.60
N ARG A 42 5.32 -47.46 -5.59
CA ARG A 42 6.57 -47.60 -6.34
C ARG A 42 6.33 -47.25 -7.81
N LEU A 43 7.36 -46.66 -8.41
CA LEU A 43 7.44 -46.46 -9.85
C LEU A 43 7.65 -47.82 -10.53
N GLU A 44 7.42 -47.89 -11.84
CA GLU A 44 7.69 -49.10 -12.65
C GLU A 44 9.15 -49.56 -12.55
N SER A 45 10.08 -48.64 -12.25
CA SER A 45 11.48 -48.94 -11.95
C SER A 45 11.73 -49.58 -10.57
N GLY A 46 10.69 -49.84 -9.77
CA GLY A 46 10.79 -50.33 -8.40
C GLY A 46 11.19 -49.28 -7.36
N ARG A 47 11.57 -48.05 -7.78
CA ARG A 47 11.93 -46.94 -6.90
C ARG A 47 10.69 -46.39 -6.18
N LYS A 48 10.82 -46.07 -4.88
CA LYS A 48 9.75 -45.43 -4.09
C LYS A 48 9.30 -44.10 -4.73
N VAL A 49 7.99 -43.91 -4.85
CA VAL A 49 7.36 -42.68 -5.30
C VAL A 49 7.46 -41.65 -4.18
N GLY A 50 8.01 -40.47 -4.49
CA GLY A 50 8.05 -39.37 -3.53
C GLY A 50 6.67 -38.74 -3.30
N TYR A 51 6.46 -38.14 -2.12
CA TYR A 51 5.16 -37.58 -1.72
C TYR A 51 4.58 -36.57 -2.74
N MET A 52 5.43 -35.76 -3.38
CA MET A 52 4.97 -34.78 -4.38
C MET A 52 4.33 -35.45 -5.60
N GLN A 53 4.82 -36.63 -5.97
CA GLN A 53 4.29 -37.37 -7.11
C GLN A 53 3.03 -38.13 -6.73
N ALA A 54 2.97 -38.71 -5.53
CA ALA A 54 1.74 -39.27 -4.98
C ALA A 54 0.63 -38.21 -4.83
N MET A 55 0.97 -37.01 -4.34
CA MET A 55 0.05 -35.88 -4.19
C MET A 55 -0.50 -35.42 -5.55
N ARG A 56 0.33 -35.39 -6.59
CA ARG A 56 -0.12 -35.05 -7.95
C ARG A 56 -1.03 -36.13 -8.55
N ALA A 57 -0.76 -37.41 -8.30
CA ALA A 57 -1.63 -38.49 -8.76
C ALA A 57 -3.02 -38.39 -8.13
N GLN A 58 -3.08 -38.20 -6.80
CA GLN A 58 -4.32 -37.96 -6.06
C GLN A 58 -5.07 -36.71 -6.57
N TRP A 59 -4.35 -35.63 -6.87
CA TRP A 59 -4.93 -34.42 -7.44
C TRP A 59 -5.61 -34.65 -8.80
N ILE A 60 -5.01 -35.49 -9.65
CA ILE A 60 -5.59 -35.86 -10.96
C ILE A 60 -6.81 -36.77 -10.75
N GLU A 61 -6.72 -37.76 -9.86
CA GLU A 61 -7.79 -38.69 -9.51
C GLU A 61 -9.04 -37.97 -8.98
N LYS A 62 -8.86 -36.92 -8.17
CA LYS A 62 -9.94 -36.05 -7.67
C LYS A 62 -10.58 -35.15 -8.74
N GLY A 63 -10.18 -35.28 -10.01
CA GLY A 63 -10.75 -34.57 -11.15
C GLY A 63 -10.15 -33.18 -11.39
N CYS A 64 -9.06 -32.82 -10.71
CA CYS A 64 -8.40 -31.51 -10.87
C CYS A 64 -7.23 -31.54 -11.89
N GLY A 65 -7.10 -32.61 -12.67
CA GLY A 65 -6.02 -32.80 -13.65
C GLY A 65 -6.01 -31.78 -14.80
N ASN A 66 -7.17 -31.21 -15.14
CA ASN A 66 -7.34 -30.26 -16.25
C ASN A 66 -6.63 -28.92 -16.03
N LEU A 67 -6.13 -28.65 -14.82
CA LEU A 67 -5.47 -27.40 -14.46
C LEU A 67 -3.97 -27.37 -14.84
N ALA A 68 -3.46 -28.45 -15.44
CA ALA A 68 -2.07 -28.59 -15.92
C ALA A 68 -1.01 -28.18 -14.87
N LEU A 69 -1.31 -28.35 -13.58
CA LEU A 69 -0.41 -27.93 -12.51
C LEU A 69 0.78 -28.88 -12.36
N THR A 70 1.96 -28.29 -12.15
CA THR A 70 3.16 -29.05 -11.83
C THR A 70 3.11 -29.53 -10.37
N LYS A 71 3.82 -30.62 -10.09
CA LYS A 71 4.02 -31.13 -8.71
C LYS A 71 4.60 -30.07 -7.76
N GLN A 72 5.43 -29.16 -8.29
CA GLN A 72 6.03 -28.06 -7.54
C GLN A 72 4.97 -26.99 -7.17
N ASN A 73 4.12 -26.59 -8.12
CA ASN A 73 3.04 -25.63 -7.87
C ASN A 73 2.10 -26.11 -6.74
N LEU A 74 1.76 -27.41 -6.75
CA LEU A 74 0.91 -28.02 -5.72
C LEU A 74 1.59 -27.99 -4.33
N ARG A 75 2.89 -28.32 -4.26
CA ARG A 75 3.66 -28.26 -3.02
C ARG A 75 3.69 -26.84 -2.45
N ASP A 76 4.00 -25.86 -3.28
CA ASP A 76 4.19 -24.47 -2.85
C ASP A 76 2.86 -23.86 -2.41
N GLN A 77 1.77 -24.14 -3.13
CA GLN A 77 0.44 -23.72 -2.70
C GLN A 77 0.02 -24.39 -1.39
N ALA A 78 0.27 -25.69 -1.21
CA ALA A 78 -0.04 -26.39 0.03
C ALA A 78 0.77 -25.84 1.21
N ALA A 79 2.06 -25.55 1.03
CA ALA A 79 2.90 -24.93 2.07
C ALA A 79 2.40 -23.54 2.46
N ARG A 80 1.93 -22.74 1.47
CA ARG A 80 1.29 -21.45 1.75
C ARG A 80 0.01 -21.63 2.57
N LEU A 81 -0.85 -22.58 2.18
CA LEU A 81 -2.09 -22.88 2.90
C LEU A 81 -1.83 -23.34 4.33
N GLU A 82 -0.85 -24.23 4.55
CA GLU A 82 -0.45 -24.66 5.89
C GLU A 82 0.10 -23.52 6.76
N LYS A 83 0.84 -22.57 6.17
CA LYS A 83 1.29 -21.37 6.90
C LYS A 83 0.14 -20.45 7.29
N PHE A 84 -0.91 -20.39 6.46
CA PHE A 84 -2.14 -19.67 6.82
C PHE A 84 -2.94 -20.43 7.86
N LEU A 85 -3.10 -21.75 7.70
CA LEU A 85 -3.80 -22.61 8.64
C LEU A 85 -3.09 -22.70 9.99
N GLY A 86 -1.77 -22.77 10.06
CA GLY A 86 -1.03 -22.74 11.33
C GLY A 86 -1.33 -21.47 12.12
N ARG A 87 -1.34 -20.33 11.44
CA ARG A 87 -1.78 -19.04 12.02
C ARG A 87 -3.26 -19.00 12.42
N VAL A 88 -4.10 -19.87 11.85
CA VAL A 88 -5.53 -19.97 12.15
C VAL A 88 -5.84 -21.07 13.17
N VAL A 89 -5.06 -22.15 13.26
CA VAL A 89 -5.17 -23.20 14.28
C VAL A 89 -4.74 -22.63 15.63
N ASP A 90 -3.76 -21.72 15.63
CA ASP A 90 -3.47 -20.82 16.76
C ASP A 90 -4.71 -20.01 17.23
N THR A 91 -5.75 -19.92 16.41
CA THR A 91 -7.02 -19.21 16.72
C THR A 91 -8.23 -20.14 16.88
N LYS A 92 -8.13 -21.44 16.60
CA LYS A 92 -9.26 -22.39 16.60
C LYS A 92 -9.23 -23.44 17.70
N GLU A 93 -8.11 -23.62 18.41
CA GLU A 93 -8.11 -24.31 19.72
C GLU A 93 -8.52 -23.35 20.84
N CYS A 94 -9.72 -22.77 20.73
CA CYS A 94 -10.31 -21.96 21.79
C CYS A 94 -10.98 -22.87 22.84
N GLY A 95 -10.16 -23.47 23.69
CA GLY A 95 -10.55 -23.88 25.04
C GLY A 95 -9.84 -23.04 26.12
N LEU A 96 -8.58 -22.68 25.89
CA LEU A 96 -7.78 -21.80 26.73
C LEU A 96 -6.75 -21.07 25.85
N LEU A 97 -7.12 -19.91 25.29
CA LEU A 97 -6.14 -19.06 24.62
C LEU A 97 -5.08 -18.65 25.66
N ARG A 98 -3.84 -19.10 25.46
CA ARG A 98 -2.69 -18.66 26.25
C ARG A 98 -2.64 -17.14 26.19
N ALA A 99 -2.58 -16.47 27.33
CA ALA A 99 -2.65 -15.01 27.42
C ALA A 99 -1.68 -14.30 26.45
N SER A 100 -0.52 -14.91 26.18
CA SER A 100 0.46 -14.45 25.20
C SER A 100 -0.08 -14.32 23.77
N SER A 101 -0.93 -15.25 23.32
CA SER A 101 -1.51 -15.25 21.97
C SER A 101 -2.56 -14.15 21.84
N LEU A 102 -3.37 -13.94 22.88
CA LEU A 102 -4.35 -12.86 22.95
C LEU A 102 -3.66 -11.49 22.94
N VAL A 103 -2.59 -11.33 23.73
CA VAL A 103 -1.79 -10.11 23.77
C VAL A 103 -1.18 -9.82 22.39
N SER A 104 -0.58 -10.83 21.75
CA SER A 104 0.01 -10.69 20.41
C SER A 104 -1.03 -10.26 19.36
N TYR A 105 -2.24 -10.82 19.42
CA TYR A 105 -3.34 -10.43 18.55
C TYR A 105 -3.77 -8.98 18.79
N ILE A 106 -3.97 -8.59 20.05
CA ILE A 106 -4.36 -7.23 20.44
C ILE A 106 -3.29 -6.21 20.01
N GLU A 107 -2.01 -6.51 20.21
CA GLU A 107 -0.90 -5.67 19.76
C GLU A 107 -0.86 -5.53 18.24
N GLY A 108 -1.14 -6.61 17.51
CA GLY A 108 -1.30 -6.59 16.06
C GLY A 108 -2.43 -5.67 15.60
N GLN A 109 -3.62 -5.81 16.18
CA GLN A 109 -4.77 -4.94 15.87
C GLN A 109 -4.49 -3.47 16.20
N LYS A 110 -3.85 -3.19 17.36
CA LYS A 110 -3.42 -1.84 17.74
C LYS A 110 -2.42 -1.24 16.75
N SER A 111 -1.50 -2.06 16.22
CA SER A 111 -0.52 -1.63 15.21
C SER A 111 -1.21 -1.21 13.90
N VAL A 112 -2.17 -2.02 13.43
CA VAL A 112 -2.98 -1.68 12.24
C VAL A 112 -3.74 -0.37 12.46
N LEU A 113 -4.36 -0.20 13.63
CA LEU A 113 -5.10 1.01 13.96
C LEU A 113 -4.20 2.26 14.00
N ARG A 114 -2.97 2.15 14.55
CA ARG A 114 -2.00 3.25 14.53
C ARG A 114 -1.63 3.66 13.10
N LYS A 115 -1.39 2.69 12.21
CA LYS A 115 -1.10 2.97 10.78
C LYS A 115 -2.28 3.64 10.09
N LEU A 116 -3.50 3.15 10.33
CA LEU A 116 -4.71 3.76 9.77
C LEU A 116 -4.87 5.21 10.26
N LYS A 117 -4.74 5.45 11.56
CA LYS A 117 -4.81 6.80 12.16
C LYS A 117 -3.73 7.73 11.60
N ALA A 118 -2.51 7.24 11.43
CA ALA A 118 -1.41 8.00 10.83
C ALA A 118 -1.71 8.35 9.37
N SER A 119 -2.19 7.39 8.55
CA SER A 119 -2.52 7.62 7.15
C SER A 119 -3.72 8.55 6.96
N PHE A 120 -4.69 8.49 7.87
CA PHE A 120 -5.83 9.41 7.90
C PHE A 120 -5.38 10.82 8.27
N GLY A 121 -4.55 10.95 9.31
CA GLY A 121 -3.98 12.24 9.71
C GLY A 121 -3.07 12.85 8.64
N GLY A 122 -2.28 12.02 7.95
CA GLY A 122 -1.44 12.43 6.82
C GLY A 122 -2.28 12.97 5.67
N ARG A 123 -3.31 12.24 5.24
CA ARG A 123 -4.23 12.69 4.19
C ARG A 123 -4.93 14.00 4.55
N LYS A 124 -5.47 14.12 5.76
CA LYS A 124 -6.12 15.36 6.21
C LYS A 124 -5.17 16.57 6.20
N ARG A 125 -3.86 16.38 6.46
CA ARG A 125 -2.85 17.43 6.38
C ARG A 125 -2.35 17.71 4.96
N GLN A 126 -2.48 16.72 4.06
CA GLN A 126 -2.03 16.83 2.67
C GLN A 126 -3.11 17.38 1.74
N GLU A 127 -4.38 17.32 2.13
CA GLU A 127 -5.52 17.80 1.32
C GLU A 127 -5.42 19.30 1.00
N GLU A 128 -5.18 20.16 1.99
CA GLU A 128 -4.97 21.61 1.76
C GLU A 128 -3.77 21.94 0.86
N PRO A 129 -2.55 21.41 1.10
CA PRO A 129 -1.41 21.70 0.23
C PRO A 129 -1.55 21.03 -1.15
N GLU A 130 -2.19 19.86 -1.27
CA GLU A 130 -2.50 19.26 -2.58
C GLU A 130 -3.48 20.12 -3.38
N GLU A 131 -4.50 20.69 -2.73
CA GLU A 131 -5.45 21.61 -3.38
C GLU A 131 -4.77 22.91 -3.82
N LEU A 132 -3.93 23.51 -2.96
CA LEU A 132 -3.11 24.67 -3.31
C LEU A 132 -2.15 24.38 -4.46
N ASN A 133 -1.48 23.22 -4.43
CA ASN A 133 -0.55 22.83 -5.47
C ASN A 133 -1.28 22.50 -6.78
N SER A 134 -2.51 21.96 -6.72
CA SER A 134 -3.39 21.76 -7.86
C SER A 134 -3.77 23.10 -8.49
N LYS A 135 -4.17 24.10 -7.71
CA LYS A 135 -4.45 25.47 -8.21
C LYS A 135 -3.22 26.06 -8.91
N PHE A 136 -2.03 25.87 -8.35
CA PHE A 136 -0.79 26.31 -8.99
C PHE A 136 -0.48 25.62 -10.33
N THR A 137 -0.98 24.39 -10.50
CA THR A 137 -0.73 23.57 -11.70
C THR A 137 -1.83 23.76 -12.76
N GLU A 138 -3.08 23.90 -12.33
CA GLU A 138 -4.28 23.98 -13.17
C GLU A 138 -4.68 25.42 -13.52
N GLU A 139 -4.63 26.35 -12.55
CA GLU A 139 -5.05 27.76 -12.78
C GLU A 139 -3.94 28.59 -13.43
N CYS A 140 -2.67 28.18 -13.29
CA CYS A 140 -1.51 28.97 -13.73
C CYS A 140 -0.38 28.10 -14.31
N PRO A 141 -0.59 27.35 -15.41
CA PRO A 141 0.45 26.49 -15.97
C PRO A 141 1.65 27.33 -16.43
N GLY A 142 2.71 27.34 -15.63
CA GLY A 142 3.94 28.06 -15.95
C GLY A 142 3.88 29.57 -15.81
N CYS A 143 2.75 30.22 -15.45
CA CYS A 143 2.69 31.69 -15.40
C CYS A 143 3.69 32.26 -14.37
N VAL A 144 3.81 31.62 -13.20
CA VAL A 144 4.73 32.02 -12.13
C VAL A 144 6.18 31.91 -12.58
N TYR A 145 6.49 30.86 -13.33
CA TYR A 145 7.82 30.67 -13.90
C TYR A 145 8.05 31.53 -15.13
N THR A 146 7.03 31.99 -15.86
CA THR A 146 7.23 32.85 -17.02
C THR A 146 7.82 34.20 -16.62
N THR A 147 7.34 34.81 -15.53
CA THR A 147 7.89 36.05 -14.99
C THR A 147 9.33 35.85 -14.53
N ILE A 148 9.61 34.77 -13.79
CA ILE A 148 10.97 34.45 -13.31
C ILE A 148 11.91 34.17 -14.49
N THR A 149 11.44 33.45 -15.52
CA THR A 149 12.22 33.13 -16.72
C THR A 149 12.51 34.38 -17.54
N LYS A 150 11.57 35.33 -17.63
CA LYS A 150 11.78 36.64 -18.25
C LYS A 150 12.88 37.43 -17.53
N ILE A 151 12.80 37.52 -16.20
CA ILE A 151 13.82 38.20 -15.37
C ILE A 151 15.20 37.54 -15.53
N ALA A 152 15.25 36.20 -15.58
CA ALA A 152 16.49 35.47 -15.79
C ALA A 152 17.10 35.68 -17.18
N ALA A 153 16.26 35.85 -18.21
CA ALA A 153 16.70 36.13 -19.58
C ALA A 153 17.28 37.56 -19.73
N GLU A 154 16.82 38.52 -18.93
CA GLU A 154 17.33 39.89 -18.92
C GLU A 154 18.73 40.03 -18.30
N GLU A 155 19.14 39.10 -17.41
CA GLU A 155 20.44 39.13 -16.73
C GLU A 155 21.16 37.76 -16.76
N PRO A 156 21.65 37.28 -17.92
CA PRO A 156 22.16 35.92 -18.09
C PRO A 156 23.46 35.60 -17.32
N GLY A 157 24.11 36.60 -16.72
CA GLY A 157 25.36 36.46 -15.97
C GLY A 157 25.23 36.64 -14.45
N ASN A 158 24.05 36.96 -13.94
CA ASN A 158 23.85 37.23 -12.52
C ASN A 158 23.30 35.98 -11.83
N ALA A 159 24.15 35.26 -11.09
CA ALA A 159 23.74 34.06 -10.33
C ALA A 159 22.66 34.35 -9.26
N ARG A 160 22.41 35.63 -8.94
CA ARG A 160 21.38 36.08 -8.00
C ARG A 160 20.68 37.33 -8.55
N SER A 161 19.59 37.13 -9.29
CA SER A 161 18.73 38.22 -9.75
C SER A 161 18.44 39.19 -8.61
N LYS A 162 18.84 40.45 -8.76
CA LYS A 162 18.56 41.49 -7.78
C LYS A 162 17.13 41.96 -8.02
N TYR A 163 16.31 42.06 -6.96
CA TYR A 163 15.01 42.71 -7.07
C TYR A 163 15.24 44.15 -7.54
N LYS A 164 14.88 44.43 -8.80
CA LYS A 164 14.81 45.80 -9.27
C LYS A 164 13.58 46.40 -8.61
N LYS A 165 13.76 47.48 -7.85
CA LYS A 165 12.63 48.31 -7.42
C LYS A 165 12.06 48.87 -8.72
N GLU A 166 10.83 48.50 -9.06
CA GLU A 166 10.15 49.06 -10.22
C GLU A 166 10.08 50.58 -10.02
N CYS A 167 10.93 51.30 -10.76
CA CYS A 167 10.79 52.73 -10.89
C CYS A 167 9.68 52.95 -11.92
N GLU A 168 8.69 53.75 -11.50
CA GLU A 168 7.64 54.36 -12.31
C GLU A 168 6.35 53.54 -12.45
N ASP A 169 5.59 53.43 -11.34
CA ASP A 169 4.16 53.86 -11.26
C ASP A 169 3.49 53.47 -9.93
N GLN A 170 4.06 52.57 -9.12
CA GLN A 170 3.50 52.24 -7.79
C GLN A 170 3.60 53.37 -6.76
N ASP A 171 4.56 54.29 -6.92
CA ASP A 171 4.66 55.51 -6.10
C ASP A 171 3.45 56.46 -6.29
N ARG A 172 2.61 56.27 -7.32
CA ARG A 172 1.37 57.03 -7.50
C ARG A 172 0.18 56.45 -6.75
N VAL A 173 0.12 55.12 -6.56
CA VAL A 173 -1.03 54.45 -5.91
C VAL A 173 -0.91 54.49 -4.39
N ASN A 174 0.31 54.43 -3.85
CA ASN A 174 0.56 54.49 -2.40
C ASN A 174 0.87 55.90 -1.87
N LYS A 175 0.89 56.91 -2.74
CA LYS A 175 0.99 58.32 -2.32
C LYS A 175 -0.32 58.73 -1.65
N GLY A 176 -0.35 58.69 -0.33
CA GLY A 176 -1.48 59.19 0.47
C GLY A 176 -2.16 58.18 1.39
N VAL A 177 -1.62 56.97 1.57
CA VAL A 177 -2.12 56.06 2.61
C VAL A 177 -1.71 56.55 4.01
N PHE A 178 -0.49 57.09 4.13
CA PHE A 178 -0.02 57.79 5.32
C PHE A 178 0.64 59.10 4.89
N SER A 179 0.38 60.16 5.64
CA SER A 179 0.88 61.51 5.37
C SER A 179 2.30 61.71 5.91
N ASP A 180 2.66 60.95 6.96
CA ASP A 180 3.98 60.96 7.59
C ASP A 180 4.36 59.55 8.10
N ILE A 181 5.66 59.30 8.26
CA ILE A 181 6.18 58.04 8.82
C ILE A 181 5.65 57.83 10.25
N THR A 182 5.53 58.90 11.03
CA THR A 182 5.01 58.83 12.41
C THR A 182 3.58 58.27 12.44
N GLU A 183 2.74 58.70 11.49
CA GLU A 183 1.35 58.23 11.35
C GLU A 183 1.30 56.73 10.99
N ALA A 184 2.16 56.30 10.07
CA ALA A 184 2.28 54.89 9.70
C ALA A 184 2.77 54.03 10.88
N GLU A 185 3.73 54.53 11.65
CA GLU A 185 4.29 53.83 12.82
C GLU A 185 3.24 53.66 13.93
N GLU A 186 2.46 54.70 14.22
CA GLU A 186 1.39 54.63 15.22
C GLU A 186 0.27 53.68 14.80
N PHE A 187 -0.09 53.66 13.51
CA PHE A 187 -1.08 52.73 12.97
C PHE A 187 -0.65 51.27 13.18
N TRP A 188 0.58 50.91 12.78
CA TRP A 188 1.07 49.54 12.94
C TRP A 188 1.31 49.17 14.40
N ARG A 189 1.76 50.12 15.23
CA ARG A 189 1.93 49.90 16.68
C ARG A 189 0.60 49.61 17.36
N THR A 190 -0.41 50.42 17.12
CA THR A 190 -1.76 50.24 17.68
C THR A 190 -2.37 48.92 17.19
N SER A 191 -2.24 48.61 15.90
CA SER A 191 -2.72 47.35 15.34
C SER A 191 -2.03 46.12 15.96
N TRP A 192 -0.74 46.24 16.26
CA TRP A 192 0.02 45.17 16.91
C TRP A 192 -0.28 45.04 18.41
N GLU A 193 -0.55 46.14 19.10
CA GLU A 193 -0.91 46.13 20.53
C GLU A 193 -2.36 45.66 20.76
N GLU A 194 -3.27 45.94 19.83
CA GLU A 194 -4.69 45.59 19.94
C GLU A 194 -4.98 44.13 19.53
N ASN A 195 -4.27 43.62 18.50
CA ASN A 195 -4.48 42.27 17.95
C ASN A 195 -3.29 41.31 18.14
N GLY A 196 -2.12 41.81 18.53
CA GLY A 196 -0.99 40.95 18.88
C GLY A 196 -1.25 40.33 20.25
N SER A 197 -1.41 39.01 20.29
CA SER A 197 -1.30 38.26 21.54
C SER A 197 0.13 38.38 22.06
N GLY A 198 0.40 39.46 22.78
CA GLY A 198 1.58 39.68 23.60
C GLY A 198 1.36 39.12 24.99
N ASP A 199 1.22 37.80 25.08
CA ASP A 199 1.42 36.99 26.29
C ASP A 199 2.04 35.63 25.86
#